data_AF-A0AAC9U2G4-F1
#
_entry.id   AF-A0AAC9U2G4-F1
#
_cell.length_a   1.000
_cell.length_b   1.000
_cell.length_c   1.000
_cell.angle_alpha   90.00
_cell.angle_beta   90.00
_cell.angle_gamma   90.00
#
_symmetry.space_group_name_H-M   'P 1'
#
loop_
_entity.id
_entity.type
_entity.pdbx_description
1 polymer ?
#
loop_
_entity_poly.entity_id
_entity_poly.type
_entity_poly.pdbx_seq_one_letter_code
_entity_poly.pdbx_strand_id
1 'polypeptide(L)' 'MNINATLWGQVYFALALVVIYLTIRFAKGSANNLALVVFYSCLLNFIFPPGGWLYCFYWFRRSASAQINE' A
#
# COMPACT_ATOMS: atom_id res chain seq x y z
N MET A 1 0.77 15.34 -28.04
CA MET A 1 1.35 14.54 -26.95
C MET A 1 0.73 13.16 -26.98
N ASN A 2 1.53 12.11 -27.24
CA ASN A 2 1.05 10.74 -27.35
C ASN A 2 0.96 10.16 -25.93
N ILE A 3 -0.19 10.36 -25.28
CA ILE A 3 -0.43 9.88 -23.92
C ILE A 3 -0.64 8.37 -24.02
N ASN A 4 0.44 7.62 -23.87
CA ASN A 4 0.41 6.18 -23.97
C ASN A 4 -0.20 5.61 -22.68
N ALA A 5 -1.48 5.21 -22.74
CA ALA A 5 -2.22 4.65 -21.61
C ALA A 5 -1.52 3.40 -21.04
N THR A 6 -0.80 2.65 -21.88
CA THR A 6 -0.02 1.48 -21.49
C THR A 6 1.13 1.84 -20.55
N LEU A 7 1.82 2.96 -20.80
CA LEU A 7 2.92 3.43 -19.97
C LEU A 7 2.39 3.85 -18.59
N TRP A 8 1.26 4.56 -18.55
CA TRP A 8 0.61 4.96 -17.30
C TRP A 8 0.15 3.74 -16.50
N GLY A 9 -0.44 2.74 -17.14
CA GLY A 9 -0.84 1.49 -16.49
C GLY A 9 0.33 0.76 -15.83
N GLN A 10 1.48 0.68 -16.52
CA GLN A 10 2.70 0.08 -15.96
C GLN A 10 3.23 0.85 -14.75
N VAL A 11 3.24 2.18 -14.81
CA VAL A 11 3.65 3.03 -13.69
C VAL A 11 2.74 2.78 -12.49
N TYR A 12 1.40 2.81 -12.68
CA TYR A 12 0.45 2.52 -11.60
C TYR A 12 0.62 1.11 -11.02
N PHE A 13 0.92 0.11 -11.85
CA PHE A 13 1.12 -1.26 -11.40
C PHE A 13 2.41 -1.42 -10.58
N ALA A 14 3.52 -0.81 -11.02
CA ALA A 14 4.75 -0.78 -10.24
C ALA A 14 4.54 -0.07 -8.89
N LEU A 15 3.81 1.04 -8.92
CA LEU A 15 3.46 1.83 -7.76
C LEU A 15 2.65 0.99 -6.75
N ALA A 16 1.66 0.24 -7.21
CA ALA A 16 0.88 -0.67 -6.41
C ALA A 16 1.73 -1.74 -5.70
N LEU A 17 2.69 -2.35 -6.41
CA LEU A 17 3.60 -3.34 -5.82
C LEU A 17 4.45 -2.73 -4.70
N VAL A 18 4.97 -1.52 -4.91
CA VAL A 18 5.76 -0.78 -3.91
C VAL A 18 4.92 -0.49 -2.65
N VAL A 19 3.68 -0.04 -2.84
CA VAL A 19 2.71 0.24 -1.77
C VAL A 19 2.39 -1.02 -0.95
N ILE A 20 2.11 -2.15 -1.61
CA ILE A 20 1.84 -3.43 -0.94
C ILE A 20 3.07 -3.87 -0.14
N TYR A 21 4.27 -3.78 -0.73
CA TYR A 21 5.52 -4.13 -0.05
C TYR A 21 5.77 -3.27 1.20
N LEU A 22 5.61 -1.95 1.09
CA LEU A 22 5.74 -1.03 2.22
C LEU A 22 4.72 -1.34 3.32
N THR A 23 3.45 -1.57 2.94
CA THR A 23 2.39 -1.89 3.89
C THR A 23 2.73 -3.17 4.68
N ILE A 24 3.23 -4.21 4.01
CA ILE A 24 3.69 -5.44 4.67
C ILE A 24 4.83 -5.14 5.64
N ARG A 25 5.81 -4.35 5.20
CA ARG A 25 7.00 -4.02 6.00
C ARG A 25 6.63 -3.26 7.28
N PHE A 26 5.72 -2.29 7.19
CA PHE A 26 5.22 -1.54 8.35
C PHE A 26 4.30 -2.36 9.24
N ALA A 27 3.47 -3.22 8.65
CA ALA A 27 2.57 -4.09 9.40
C ALA A 27 3.30 -5.18 10.19
N LYS A 28 4.51 -5.58 9.77
CA LYS A 28 5.27 -6.69 10.36
C LYS A 28 5.61 -6.53 11.85
N GLY A 29 5.59 -5.30 12.38
CA GLY A 29 5.82 -5.03 13.81
C GLY A 29 4.60 -4.56 14.60
N SER A 30 3.49 -4.20 13.94
CA SER A 30 2.34 -3.54 14.60
C SER A 30 1.00 -4.24 14.36
N ALA A 31 0.88 -5.06 13.32
CA ALA A 31 -0.38 -5.72 12.97
C ALA A 31 -0.52 -7.09 13.63
N ASN A 32 -1.59 -7.29 14.40
CA ASN A 32 -1.97 -8.60 14.95
C ASN A 32 -2.23 -9.65 13.85
N ASN A 33 -2.61 -9.23 12.64
CA ASN A 33 -2.96 -10.14 11.53
C ASN A 33 -2.43 -9.62 10.19
N LEU A 34 -1.15 -9.89 9.89
CA LEU A 34 -0.50 -9.51 8.63
C LEU A 34 -1.23 -10.02 7.38
N ALA A 35 -1.75 -11.25 7.41
CA ALA A 35 -2.45 -11.84 6.28
C ALA A 35 -3.68 -11.02 5.87
N LEU A 36 -4.40 -10.47 6.85
CA LEU A 36 -5.57 -9.63 6.61
C LEU A 36 -5.16 -8.30 5.96
N VAL A 37 -4.06 -7.70 6.41
CA VAL A 37 -3.54 -6.43 5.87
C VAL A 37 -3.12 -6.58 4.41
N VAL A 38 -2.49 -7.71 4.06
CA VAL A 38 -2.16 -8.05 2.67
C VAL A 38 -3.42 -8.27 1.85
N PHE A 39 -4.39 -9.02 2.39
CA PHE A 39 -5.66 -9.27 1.71
C PHE A 39 -6.39 -7.96 1.41
N TYR A 40 -6.52 -7.07 2.40
CA TYR A 40 -7.12 -5.75 2.21
C TYR A 40 -6.34 -4.89 1.23
N SER A 41 -5.00 -4.87 1.27
CA SER A 41 -4.20 -4.09 0.33
C SER A 41 -4.35 -4.57 -1.11
N CYS A 42 -4.36 -5.89 -1.33
CA CYS A 42 -4.62 -6.47 -2.65
C CYS A 42 -6.05 -6.17 -3.12
N LEU A 43 -7.04 -6.35 -2.25
CA LEU A 43 -8.45 -6.10 -2.59
C LEU A 43 -8.69 -4.63 -2.94
N LEU A 44 -8.15 -3.70 -2.12
CA LEU A 44 -8.24 -2.27 -2.37
C LEU A 44 -7.52 -1.88 -3.65
N ASN A 45 -6.33 -2.42 -3.90
CA ASN A 45 -5.58 -2.12 -5.11
C ASN A 45 -6.28 -2.62 -6.38
N PHE A 46 -7.03 -3.72 -6.29
CA PHE A 46 -7.81 -4.27 -7.40
C PHE A 46 -9.12 -3.50 -7.67
N ILE A 47 -9.79 -3.03 -6.61
CA ILE A 47 -11.05 -2.27 -6.72
C ILE A 47 -10.81 -0.79 -7.01
N PHE A 48 -9.82 -0.19 -6.37
CA PHE A 48 -9.50 1.22 -6.45
C PHE A 48 -7.97 1.39 -6.34
N PRO A 49 -7.23 1.55 -7.46
CA PRO A 49 -5.80 1.82 -7.40
C PRO A 49 -5.41 2.99 -6.45
N PRO A 50 -6.19 4.09 -6.30
CA PRO A 50 -5.89 5.10 -5.30
C PRO A 50 -6.29 4.71 -3.86
N GLY A 51 -7.16 3.70 -3.68
CA GLY A 51 -7.54 3.17 -2.38
C GLY A 51 -6.38 2.49 -1.67
N GLY A 52 -5.60 1.67 -2.40
CA GLY A 52 -4.41 1.01 -1.86
C GLY A 52 -3.38 2.00 -1.31
N TRP A 53 -3.25 3.16 -1.94
CA TRP A 53 -2.41 4.26 -1.47
C TRP A 53 -2.85 4.85 -0.15
N LEU A 54 -4.15 5.16 0.00
CA LEU A 54 -4.70 5.68 1.26
C LEU A 54 -4.51 4.68 2.40
N TYR A 55 -4.68 3.39 2.12
CA TYR A 55 -4.50 2.34 3.10
C TYR A 55 -3.04 2.19 3.53
N CYS A 56 -2.09 2.25 2.59
CA CYS A 56 -0.66 2.28 2.91
C CYS A 56 -0.27 3.53 3.68
N PHE A 57 -0.82 4.70 3.34
CA PHE A 57 -0.57 5.93 4.08
C PHE A 57 -1.08 5.84 5.53
N TYR A 58 -2.27 5.25 5.73
CA TYR A 58 -2.82 4.99 7.06
C TYR A 58 -1.88 4.11 7.90
N TRP A 59 -1.38 3.00 7.33
CA TRP A 59 -0.43 2.11 8.00
C TRP A 59 0.94 2.75 8.22
N PHE A 60 1.44 3.55 7.28
CA PHE A 60 2.67 4.33 7.43
C PHE A 60 2.57 5.27 8.63
N ARG A 61 1.47 6.04 8.71
CA ARG A 61 1.23 6.99 9.80
C ARG A 61 1.13 6.28 11.15
N ARG A 62 0.43 5.14 11.19
CA ARG A 62 0.31 4.30 12.38
C ARG A 62 1.64 3.71 12.83
N SER A 63 2.47 3.24 11.90
CA SER A 63 3.81 2.72 12.19
C SER A 63 4.76 3.82 12.67
N ALA A 64 4.67 5.02 12.10
CA ALA A 64 5.45 6.17 12.56
C ALA A 64 5.07 6.57 13.99
N SER A 65 3.77 6.57 14.33
CA SER A 65 3.32 6.82 15.71
C SER A 65 3.71 5.72 16.70
N ALA A 66 3.81 4.46 16.25
CA ALA A 66 4.27 3.36 17.10
C ALA A 66 5.75 3.52 17.50
N GLN A 67 6.61 3.90 16.55
CA GLN A 67 8.05 4.09 16.79
C GLN A 67 8.40 5.30 17.69
N ILE A 68 7.48 6.26 17.85
CA ILE A 68 7.69 7.45 18.71
C ILE A 68 7.37 7.15 20.19
N ASN A 69 6.62 6.08 20.47
CA ASN A 69 6.20 5.71 21.83
C ASN A 69 7.08 4.61 22.46
N GLU A 70 8.16 4.20 21.79
CA GLU A 70 9.19 3.29 22.33
C GLU A 70 10.38 4.07 22.92
#